data_AF-A0A2A2WRZ3-F1
#
_entry.id   AF-A0A2A2WRZ3-F1
#
_cell.length_a   1.000
_cell.length_b   1.000
_cell.length_c   1.000
_cell.angle_alpha   90.00
_cell.angle_beta   90.00
_cell.angle_gamma   90.00
#
_symmetry.space_group_name_H-M   'P 1'
#
loop_
_entity.id
_entity.type
_entity.pdbx_description
1 polymer ?
#
loop_
_entity_poly.entity_id
_entity_poly.type
_entity_poly.pdbx_seq_one_letter_code
_entity_poly.pdbx_strand_id
1 'polypeptide(L)'
;MSIAPGYTDEEIRSIVFEYERLRYGTKYAWVEKQAFSMHQLRRWRNAVYDGDLDRGLIPREAGSMTSPNQRRRIAKNDVQEEADNEQLRARIRELEATNEALGKAIGLLHQLSDQEPDTDPTSEPKSS
;
A
#
# COMPACT_ATOMS: atom_id res chain seq x y z
N MET A 1 -11.81 14.73 -4.72
CA MET A 1 -12.78 15.46 -5.57
C MET A 1 -12.24 15.36 -6.98
N SER A 2 -13.02 14.79 -7.90
CA SER A 2 -12.53 14.38 -9.20
C SER A 2 -12.28 15.55 -10.16
N ILE A 3 -11.20 15.43 -10.94
CA ILE A 3 -10.81 16.34 -12.03
C ILE A 3 -11.73 16.16 -13.26
N ALA A 4 -12.54 15.10 -13.31
CA ALA A 4 -13.51 14.85 -14.38
C ALA A 4 -14.93 14.58 -13.82
N PRO A 5 -15.96 15.33 -14.25
CA PRO A 5 -17.32 15.06 -13.81
C PRO A 5 -17.74 13.65 -14.27
N GLY A 6 -18.13 12.80 -13.32
CA GLY A 6 -18.67 11.46 -13.58
C GLY A 6 -17.68 10.28 -13.43
N TYR A 7 -16.41 10.52 -13.10
CA TYR A 7 -15.45 9.45 -12.79
C TYR A 7 -14.74 9.73 -11.48
N THR A 8 -14.53 8.72 -10.64
CA THR A 8 -13.69 8.80 -9.45
C THR A 8 -12.20 8.73 -9.83
N ASP A 9 -11.32 9.19 -8.93
CA ASP A 9 -9.87 9.16 -9.16
C ASP A 9 -9.38 7.71 -9.35
N GLU A 10 -9.96 6.75 -8.61
CA GLU A 10 -9.65 5.32 -8.74
C GLU A 10 -10.06 4.76 -10.11
N GLU A 11 -11.26 5.10 -10.60
CA GLU A 11 -11.72 4.70 -11.92
C GLU A 11 -10.83 5.27 -13.02
N ILE A 12 -10.41 6.53 -12.89
CA ILE A 12 -9.49 7.16 -13.84
C ILE A 12 -8.14 6.41 -13.86
N ARG A 13 -7.60 6.04 -12.68
CA ARG A 13 -6.34 5.29 -12.59
C ARG A 13 -6.46 3.92 -13.26
N SER A 14 -7.53 3.18 -12.96
CA SER A 14 -7.82 1.88 -13.55
C SER A 14 -7.92 1.95 -15.08
N ILE A 15 -8.70 2.91 -15.61
CA ILE A 15 -8.87 3.15 -17.05
C ILE A 15 -7.53 3.44 -17.74
N VAL A 16 -6.70 4.29 -17.13
CA VAL A 16 -5.38 4.65 -17.66
C VAL A 16 -4.45 3.44 -17.69
N PHE A 17 -4.42 2.63 -16.64
CA PHE A 17 -3.60 1.43 -16.60
C PHE A 17 -4.08 0.35 -17.57
N GLU A 18 -5.40 0.15 -17.73
CA GLU A 18 -5.95 -0.73 -18.76
C GLU A 18 -5.48 -0.31 -20.16
N TYR A 19 -5.60 0.99 -20.48
CA TYR A 19 -5.14 1.53 -21.75
C TYR A 19 -3.65 1.31 -22.02
N GLU A 20 -2.80 1.39 -20.98
CA GLU A 20 -1.36 1.22 -21.14
C GLU A 20 -0.93 -0.24 -21.33
N ARG A 21 -1.76 -1.19 -20.87
CA ARG A 21 -1.59 -2.64 -21.06
C ARG A 21 -2.00 -3.12 -22.46
N LEU A 22 -2.85 -2.36 -23.17
CA LEU A 22 -3.30 -2.73 -24.52
C LEU A 22 -2.15 -2.86 -25.52
N ARG A 23 -2.26 -3.87 -26.38
CA ARG A 23 -1.33 -4.12 -27.48
C ARG A 23 -1.26 -2.93 -28.44
N TYR A 24 -0.08 -2.71 -29.04
CA TYR A 24 0.06 -1.71 -30.10
C TYR A 24 -0.94 -1.95 -31.22
N GLY A 25 -1.62 -0.88 -31.67
CA GLY A 25 -2.65 -0.93 -32.72
C GLY A 25 -4.09 -1.13 -32.24
N THR A 26 -4.34 -1.61 -31.01
CA THR A 26 -5.73 -1.83 -30.52
C THR A 26 -6.27 -0.65 -29.70
N LYS A 27 -5.40 0.30 -29.34
CA LYS A 27 -5.70 1.42 -28.44
C LYS A 27 -6.81 2.34 -28.95
N TYR A 28 -6.83 2.65 -30.25
CA TYR A 28 -7.87 3.52 -30.83
C TYR A 28 -9.25 2.85 -30.82
N ALA A 29 -9.33 1.59 -31.26
CA ALA A 29 -10.58 0.83 -31.27
C ALA A 29 -11.13 0.56 -29.86
N TRP A 30 -10.26 0.47 -28.86
CA TRP A 30 -10.70 0.39 -27.46
C TRP A 30 -11.31 1.70 -26.99
N VAL A 31 -10.67 2.85 -27.25
CA VAL A 31 -11.20 4.17 -26.84
C VAL A 31 -12.53 4.47 -27.52
N GLU A 32 -12.72 4.09 -28.79
CA GLU A 32 -13.97 4.32 -29.52
C GLU A 32 -15.19 3.61 -28.89
N LYS A 33 -14.96 2.53 -28.14
CA LYS A 33 -16.02 1.80 -27.42
C LYS A 33 -16.36 2.40 -26.06
N GLN A 34 -15.58 3.37 -25.59
CA GLN A 34 -15.74 3.96 -24.26
C GLN A 34 -16.60 5.22 -24.31
N ALA A 35 -17.19 5.57 -23.16
CA ALA A 35 -17.99 6.78 -23.01
C ALA A 35 -17.16 8.08 -22.99
N PHE A 36 -15.82 7.98 -23.06
CA PHE A 36 -14.89 9.11 -23.03
C PHE A 36 -14.08 9.22 -24.32
N SER A 37 -13.67 10.44 -24.63
CA SER A 37 -12.84 10.76 -25.79
C SER A 37 -11.35 10.47 -25.56
N MET A 38 -10.60 10.30 -26.66
CA MET A 38 -9.13 10.22 -26.62
C MET A 38 -8.48 11.45 -25.97
N HIS A 39 -9.09 12.63 -26.10
CA HIS A 39 -8.60 13.86 -25.47
C HIS A 39 -8.76 13.80 -23.94
N GLN A 40 -9.90 13.33 -23.43
CA GLN A 40 -10.10 13.09 -21.99
C GLN A 40 -9.08 12.08 -21.47
N LEU A 41 -8.90 10.95 -22.16
CA LEU A 41 -7.91 9.95 -21.77
C LEU A 41 -6.48 10.49 -21.75
N ARG A 42 -6.09 11.32 -22.73
CA ARG A 42 -4.77 11.95 -22.75
C ARG A 42 -4.57 12.86 -21.53
N ARG A 43 -5.59 13.63 -21.14
CA ARG A 43 -5.55 14.47 -19.93
C ARG A 43 -5.41 13.62 -18.67
N TRP A 44 -6.17 12.53 -18.55
CA TRP A 44 -6.08 11.58 -17.43
C TRP A 44 -4.72 10.90 -17.34
N ARG A 45 -4.15 10.46 -18.47
CA ARG A 45 -2.81 9.87 -18.50
C ARG A 45 -1.77 10.83 -17.93
N ASN A 46 -1.82 12.11 -18.30
CA ASN A 46 -0.90 13.09 -17.72
C ASN A 46 -1.16 13.27 -16.22
N ALA A 47 -2.43 13.41 -15.79
CA ALA A 47 -2.77 13.52 -14.38
C ALA A 47 -2.24 12.37 -13.51
N VAL A 48 -2.36 11.13 -13.99
CA VAL A 48 -1.88 9.92 -13.31
C VAL A 48 -0.36 9.89 -13.23
N TYR A 49 0.34 10.17 -14.34
CA TYR A 49 1.79 10.04 -14.38
C TYR A 49 2.57 11.25 -13.85
N ASP A 50 1.94 12.41 -13.80
CA ASP A 50 2.52 13.62 -13.23
C ASP A 50 2.25 13.70 -11.70
N GLY A 51 1.50 12.73 -11.15
CA GLY A 51 1.18 12.65 -9.71
C GLY A 51 0.11 13.66 -9.26
N ASP A 52 -0.57 14.27 -10.21
CA ASP A 52 -1.59 15.29 -9.98
C ASP A 52 -2.92 14.67 -9.51
N LEU A 53 -3.19 13.41 -9.89
CA LEU A 53 -4.40 12.67 -9.52
C LEU A 53 -4.49 12.45 -8.00
N ASP A 54 -3.43 11.97 -7.36
CA ASP A 54 -3.40 11.67 -5.92
C ASP A 54 -3.41 12.93 -5.06
N ARG A 55 -3.00 14.07 -5.65
CA ARG A 55 -2.95 15.38 -4.99
C ARG A 55 -4.22 16.20 -5.21
N GLY A 56 -5.18 15.71 -6.01
CA GLY A 56 -6.35 16.46 -6.43
C GLY A 56 -6.01 17.74 -7.22
N LEU A 57 -4.83 17.77 -7.85
CA LEU A 57 -4.34 18.93 -8.60
C LEU A 57 -4.80 18.82 -10.06
N ILE A 58 -5.24 19.94 -10.63
CA ILE A 58 -5.55 20.02 -12.07
C ILE A 58 -4.22 19.96 -12.83
N PRO A 59 -4.05 19.07 -13.84
CA PRO A 59 -2.78 18.91 -14.53
C PRO A 59 -2.28 20.24 -15.10
N ARG A 60 -1.22 20.79 -14.50
CA ARG A 60 -0.55 22.00 -15.01
C ARG A 60 0.60 21.57 -15.90
N GLU A 61 0.68 22.21 -17.06
CA GLU A 61 1.56 21.91 -18.21
C GLU A 61 3.09 21.97 -17.97
N ALA A 62 3.59 21.77 -16.75
CA ALA A 62 4.97 22.08 -16.36
C ALA A 62 5.76 20.93 -15.71
N GLY A 63 5.30 19.68 -15.84
CA GLY A 63 6.02 18.49 -15.36
C GLY A 63 6.92 17.86 -16.42
N SER A 64 8.09 17.35 -16.03
CA SER A 64 8.94 16.50 -16.87
C SER A 64 8.12 15.33 -17.42
N MET A 65 7.96 15.24 -18.74
CA MET A 65 7.13 14.20 -19.36
C MET A 65 7.69 12.81 -19.06
N THR A 66 7.02 12.05 -18.19
CA THR A 66 7.32 10.63 -18.00
C THR A 66 7.19 9.89 -19.34
N SER A 67 8.28 9.28 -19.82
CA SER A 67 8.32 8.67 -21.16
C SER A 67 7.32 7.50 -21.30
N PRO A 68 6.81 7.19 -22.52
CA PRO A 68 5.86 6.08 -22.73
C PRO A 68 6.35 4.73 -22.21
N ASN A 69 7.66 4.46 -22.26
CA ASN A 69 8.26 3.23 -21.74
C ASN A 69 8.25 3.21 -20.20
N GLN A 70 8.51 4.35 -19.57
CA GLN A 70 8.45 4.49 -18.12
C GLN A 70 7.02 4.36 -17.61
N ARG A 71 6.04 4.92 -18.32
CA ARG A 71 4.61 4.76 -18.05
C ARG A 71 4.18 3.29 -18.02
N ARG A 72 4.59 2.51 -19.03
CA ARG A 72 4.32 1.06 -19.09
C ARG A 72 4.99 0.29 -17.96
N ARG A 73 6.19 0.70 -17.52
CA ARG A 73 6.87 0.05 -16.39
C ARG A 73 6.12 0.31 -15.09
N ILE A 74 5.71 1.55 -14.84
CA ILE A 74 4.92 1.92 -13.66
C ILE A 74 3.61 1.13 -13.62
N ALA A 75 2.86 1.10 -14.73
CA ALA A 75 1.58 0.36 -14.81
C ALA A 75 1.71 -1.17 -14.64
N LYS A 76 2.91 -1.72 -14.85
CA LYS A 76 3.24 -3.13 -14.56
C LYS A 76 3.67 -3.34 -13.11
N ASN A 77 4.39 -2.38 -12.54
CA ASN A 77 4.86 -2.44 -11.16
C ASN A 77 3.72 -2.26 -10.15
N ASP A 78 2.67 -1.51 -10.48
CA ASP A 78 1.51 -1.26 -9.60
C ASP A 78 0.88 -2.57 -9.06
N VAL A 79 0.68 -3.58 -9.93
CA VAL A 79 0.18 -4.90 -9.51
C VAL A 79 1.16 -5.62 -8.58
N GLN A 80 2.45 -5.45 -8.83
CA GLN A 80 3.49 -6.03 -7.97
C GLN A 80 3.52 -5.33 -6.61
N GLU A 81 3.40 -4.01 -6.59
CA GLU A 81 3.36 -3.21 -5.37
C GLU A 81 2.12 -3.53 -4.52
N GLU A 82 0.94 -3.77 -5.13
CA GLU A 82 -0.24 -4.25 -4.40
C GLU A 82 -0.02 -5.62 -3.76
N ALA A 83 0.54 -6.57 -4.53
CA ALA A 83 0.85 -7.91 -4.02
C ALA A 83 1.91 -7.86 -2.89
N ASP A 84 2.95 -7.05 -3.07
CA ASP A 84 4.01 -6.85 -2.08
C ASP A 84 3.45 -6.18 -0.80
N ASN A 85 2.54 -5.21 -0.95
CA ASN A 85 1.85 -4.58 0.18
C ASN A 85 0.97 -5.56 0.94
N GLU A 86 0.28 -6.47 0.25
CA GLU A 86 -0.52 -7.51 0.89
C GLU A 86 0.35 -8.48 1.69
N GLN A 87 1.49 -8.91 1.11
CA GLN A 87 2.47 -9.75 1.80
C GLN A 87 3.05 -9.06 3.05
N LEU A 88 3.42 -7.78 2.93
CA LEU A 88 3.92 -6.99 4.06
C LEU A 88 2.87 -6.86 5.17
N ARG A 89 1.59 -6.62 4.82
CA ARG A 89 0.49 -6.56 5.79
C ARG A 89 0.23 -7.92 6.47
N ALA A 90 0.40 -9.02 5.76
CA ALA A 90 0.31 -10.35 6.35
C ALA A 90 1.45 -10.58 7.34
N ARG A 91 2.67 -10.18 6.98
CA ARG A 91 3.85 -10.31 7.85
C ARG A 91 3.75 -9.46 9.11
N ILE A 92 3.23 -8.24 9.01
CA ILE A 92 2.97 -7.38 10.18
C ILE A 92 1.99 -8.07 11.14
N ARG A 93 0.87 -8.59 10.64
CA ARG A 93 -0.12 -9.31 11.47
C ARG A 93 0.47 -10.53 12.18
N GLU A 94 1.32 -11.28 11.49
CA GLU A 94 2.04 -12.41 12.09
C GLU A 94 2.96 -11.96 13.22
N LEU A 95 3.77 -10.92 12.99
CA LEU A 95 4.68 -10.38 13.99
C LEU A 95 3.94 -9.80 15.20
N GLU A 96 2.84 -9.08 14.99
CA GLU A 96 1.99 -8.57 16.07
C GLU A 96 1.42 -9.71 16.93
N ALA A 97 0.90 -10.77 16.31
CA ALA A 97 0.41 -11.95 17.03
C ALA A 97 1.51 -12.63 17.84
N THR A 98 2.73 -12.75 17.28
CA THR A 98 3.87 -13.34 18.01
C THR A 98 4.29 -12.49 19.21
N ASN A 99 4.32 -11.17 19.05
CA ASN A 99 4.65 -10.25 20.15
C ASN A 99 3.57 -10.27 21.24
N GLU A 100 2.29 -10.37 20.88
CA GLU A 100 1.21 -10.50 21.85
C GLU A 100 1.36 -11.80 22.67
N ALA A 101 1.67 -12.92 22.01
CA ALA A 101 1.91 -14.19 22.68
C ALA A 101 3.14 -14.15 23.60
N LEU A 102 4.24 -13.54 23.15
CA LEU A 102 5.44 -13.34 23.97
C LEU A 102 5.17 -12.44 25.17
N GLY A 103 4.43 -11.33 24.98
CA GLY A 103 4.03 -10.44 26.07
C GLY A 103 3.18 -11.15 27.13
N LYS A 104 2.24 -12.00 26.70
CA LYS A 104 1.44 -12.85 27.61
C LYS A 104 2.31 -13.84 28.38
N ALA A 105 3.24 -14.51 27.72
CA ALA A 105 4.15 -15.46 28.36
C ALA A 105 5.06 -14.78 29.39
N ILE A 106 5.61 -13.60 29.06
CA ILE A 106 6.41 -12.79 29.99
C ILE A 106 5.56 -12.36 31.19
N GLY A 107 4.33 -11.91 30.95
CA GLY A 107 3.40 -11.56 32.03
C GLY A 107 3.11 -12.73 32.97
N LEU A 108 2.89 -13.92 32.43
CA LEU A 108 2.71 -15.14 33.24
C LEU A 108 3.97 -15.49 34.03
N LEU A 109 5.16 -15.41 33.41
CA LEU A 109 6.42 -15.64 34.10
C LEU A 109 6.65 -14.65 35.24
N HIS A 110 6.32 -13.38 35.05
CA HIS A 110 6.42 -12.36 36.09
C HIS A 110 5.46 -12.64 37.25
N GLN A 111 4.23 -13.07 36.95
CA GLN A 111 3.26 -13.47 37.99
C GLN A 111 3.73 -14.70 38.78
N LEU A 112 4.36 -15.66 38.09
CA LEU A 112 4.94 -16.85 38.71
C LEU A 112 6.15 -16.50 39.58
N SER A 113 7.02 -15.58 39.15
CA SER A 113 8.16 -15.11 39.94
C SER A 113 7.73 -14.26 41.14
N ASP A 114 6.69 -13.44 41.01
CA ASP A 114 6.14 -12.65 42.13
C ASP A 114 5.41 -13.52 43.17
N GLN A 115 5.04 -14.76 42.80
CA GLN A 115 4.45 -15.77 43.68
C GLN A 115 5.48 -16.70 44.33
N GLU A 116 6.79 -16.48 44.13
CA GLU A 116 7.77 -17.17 44.96
C GLU A 116 7.52 -16.79 46.43
N PRO A 117 7.32 -17.78 47.32
CA PRO A 117 7.14 -17.50 48.73
C PRO A 117 8.41 -16.82 49.25
N ASP A 118 8.21 -15.77 50.05
CA ASP A 118 9.24 -15.16 50.87
C ASP A 118 10.05 -16.29 51.50
N THR A 119 11.28 -16.49 51.03
CA THR A 119 12.15 -17.51 51.58
C THR A 119 12.48 -17.03 52.97
N ASP A 120 11.80 -17.63 53.95
CA ASP A 120 12.01 -17.44 55.38
C ASP A 120 13.51 -17.28 55.62
N PRO A 121 13.96 -16.18 56.26
CA PRO A 121 15.38 -15.92 56.40
C PRO A 121 15.98 -17.12 57.12
N THR A 122 16.93 -17.78 56.45
CA THR A 122 17.68 -18.89 57.01
C THR A 122 18.27 -18.41 58.32
N SER A 123 17.67 -18.86 59.43
CA SER A 123 18.15 -18.61 60.77
C SER A 123 19.55 -19.20 60.87
N GLU A 124 20.55 -18.33 60.91
CA GLU A 124 21.94 -18.72 61.18
C GLU A 124 22.00 -19.52 62.48
N PRO A 125 22.66 -20.70 62.50
CA PRO A 125 22.81 -21.46 63.72
C PRO A 125 23.77 -20.72 64.67
N LYS A 126 23.28 -20.42 65.87
CA LYS A 126 24.08 -19.90 66.99
C LYS A 126 25.36 -20.73 67.18
N SER A 127 26.51 -20.08 67.09
CA SER A 127 27.79 -20.62 67.57
C SER A 127 28.20 -19.89 68.84
N SER A 128 28.30 -20.70 69.92
CA SER A 128 29.05 -20.58 71.19
C SER A 128 28.96 -19.31 72.04
#